data_AF-R5FTT7-F1
#
_entry.id   AF-R5FTT7-F1
#
_cell.length_a   1.000
_cell.length_b   1.000
_cell.length_c   1.000
_cell.angle_alpha   90.00
_cell.angle_beta   90.00
_cell.angle_gamma   90.00
#
_symmetry.space_group_name_H-M   'P 1'
#
loop_
_entity.id
_entity.type
_entity.pdbx_description
1 polymer ?
#
loop_
_entity_poly.entity_id
_entity_poly.type
_entity_poly.pdbx_seq_one_letter_code
_entity_poly.pdbx_strand_id
1 'polypeptide(L)'
;MWWEWMIFAIVLVIVPFGVKGLKKLAFSEITPTKEQERYARNKAVLYTAFFWLCDLFGMSFIIDNIACRFAFGIMVMICIFANLAVQPVVGAKGFLSKLGLIGDFLCGVGFSIYLIYIIPNKDLRTVVLAIVAAVYGGMMTLVGVAWTIKKGDKDRKEDLQRLENERKEEERIKYSPVFSVVEKNADPQKRILINLSTVENINKITTNKKNKNNIELYPVLIENSSKIEFYVYGFLFDGVFYATQEKYLIKKDYGFCVYFDDDLSFTCEHKMAICVEDLIENKYEAELNGIVENKTLYIRGNKKLQLMGA
;
A
#
# COMPACT_ATOMS: atom_id res chain seq x y z
N MET A 1 13.85 -21.34 -53.72
CA MET A 1 12.95 -22.49 -54.00
C MET A 1 13.16 -23.67 -53.05
N TRP A 2 14.07 -24.63 -53.24
CA TRP A 2 14.08 -25.86 -52.39
C TRP A 2 14.39 -25.61 -50.90
N TRP A 3 15.26 -24.65 -50.60
CA TRP A 3 15.60 -24.26 -49.22
C TRP A 3 14.42 -23.64 -48.45
N GLU A 4 13.50 -22.95 -49.13
CA GLU A 4 12.33 -22.32 -48.48
C GLU A 4 11.28 -23.35 -48.05
N TRP A 5 11.06 -24.39 -48.89
CA TRP A 5 10.25 -25.55 -48.52
C TRP A 5 10.87 -26.36 -47.38
N MET A 6 12.21 -26.38 -47.31
CA MET A 6 12.93 -27.02 -46.23
C MET A 6 12.76 -26.25 -44.91
N ILE A 7 12.76 -24.91 -44.93
CA ILE A 7 12.45 -24.08 -43.75
C ILE A 7 11.04 -24.39 -43.22
N PHE A 8 10.05 -24.47 -44.09
CA PHE A 8 8.67 -24.84 -43.72
C PHE A 8 8.61 -26.23 -43.05
N ALA A 9 9.23 -27.23 -43.66
CA ALA A 9 9.27 -28.58 -43.09
C ALA A 9 9.98 -28.60 -41.72
N ILE A 10 11.05 -27.82 -41.57
CA ILE A 10 11.78 -27.67 -40.31
C ILE A 10 10.91 -26.99 -39.24
N VAL A 11 10.21 -25.90 -39.57
CA VAL A 11 9.32 -25.19 -38.62
C VAL A 11 8.17 -26.08 -38.19
N LEU A 12 7.53 -26.79 -39.12
CA LEU A 12 6.43 -27.72 -38.85
C LEU A 12 6.84 -28.80 -37.84
N VAL A 13 8.06 -29.33 -37.96
CA VAL A 13 8.60 -30.37 -37.08
C VAL A 13 9.12 -29.80 -35.76
N ILE A 14 9.89 -28.70 -35.76
CA ILE A 14 10.55 -28.18 -34.56
C ILE A 14 9.55 -27.57 -33.56
N VAL A 15 8.55 -26.84 -34.04
CA VAL A 15 7.57 -26.15 -33.20
C VAL A 15 6.88 -27.07 -32.17
N PRO A 16 6.31 -28.24 -32.52
CA PRO A 16 5.70 -29.13 -31.54
C PRO A 16 6.71 -29.71 -30.52
N PHE A 17 7.98 -29.90 -30.90
CA PHE A 17 9.02 -30.32 -29.95
C PHE A 17 9.41 -29.17 -29.01
N GLY A 18 9.56 -27.95 -29.53
CA GLY A 18 9.87 -26.75 -28.74
C GLY A 18 8.78 -26.44 -27.70
N VAL A 19 7.51 -26.50 -28.11
CA VAL A 19 6.37 -26.28 -27.20
C VAL A 19 6.29 -27.36 -26.11
N LYS A 20 6.57 -28.63 -26.45
CA LYS A 20 6.67 -29.72 -25.45
C LYS A 20 7.83 -29.51 -24.48
N GLY A 21 8.98 -29.03 -24.97
CA GLY A 21 10.15 -28.69 -24.15
C GLY A 21 9.86 -27.57 -23.16
N LEU A 22 9.22 -26.48 -23.63
CA LEU A 22 8.78 -25.37 -22.77
C LEU A 22 7.76 -25.81 -21.73
N LYS A 23 6.81 -26.68 -22.09
CA LYS A 23 5.87 -27.29 -21.12
C LYS A 23 6.66 -28.06 -20.04
N LYS A 24 7.65 -28.86 -20.42
CA LYS A 24 8.46 -29.66 -19.49
C LYS A 24 9.28 -28.79 -18.53
N LEU A 25 9.86 -27.70 -19.01
CA LEU A 25 10.58 -26.71 -18.19
C LEU A 25 9.65 -25.95 -17.25
N ALA A 26 8.46 -25.54 -17.72
CA ALA A 26 7.50 -24.84 -16.87
C ALA A 26 6.96 -25.70 -15.70
N PHE A 27 7.02 -27.03 -15.84
CA PHE A 27 6.61 -27.99 -14.81
C PHE A 27 7.78 -28.74 -14.16
N SER A 28 9.03 -28.33 -14.37
CA SER A 28 10.17 -29.02 -13.74
C SER A 28 10.31 -28.73 -12.25
N GLU A 29 9.78 -27.59 -11.79
CA GLU A 29 9.89 -27.12 -10.40
C GLU A 29 8.57 -27.19 -9.62
N ILE A 30 7.47 -27.61 -10.26
CA ILE A 30 6.12 -27.60 -9.68
C ILE A 30 5.42 -28.91 -10.02
N THR A 31 4.72 -29.52 -9.06
CA THR A 31 3.80 -30.64 -9.30
C THR A 31 2.45 -30.10 -9.80
N PRO A 32 2.13 -30.19 -11.11
CA PRO A 32 0.91 -29.59 -11.62
C PRO A 32 -0.33 -30.37 -11.18
N THR A 33 -1.41 -29.65 -10.91
CA THR A 33 -2.74 -30.27 -10.77
C THR A 33 -3.25 -30.78 -12.13
N LYS A 34 -4.14 -31.77 -12.12
CA LYS A 34 -4.74 -32.34 -13.36
C LYS A 34 -5.42 -31.26 -14.23
N GLU A 35 -6.00 -30.23 -13.60
CA GLU A 35 -6.63 -29.11 -14.30
C GLU A 35 -5.61 -28.18 -14.97
N GLN A 36 -4.52 -27.84 -14.27
CA GLN A 36 -3.42 -27.05 -14.82
C GLN A 36 -2.74 -27.77 -15.99
N GLU A 37 -2.59 -29.09 -15.92
CA GLU A 37 -2.02 -29.87 -17.01
C GLU A 37 -2.92 -29.88 -18.25
N ARG A 38 -4.24 -30.02 -18.06
CA ARG A 38 -5.23 -29.95 -19.14
C ARG A 38 -5.23 -28.57 -19.79
N TYR A 39 -5.18 -27.51 -18.99
CA TYR A 39 -5.11 -26.13 -19.48
C TYR A 39 -3.83 -25.88 -20.29
N ALA A 40 -2.67 -26.28 -19.76
CA ALA A 40 -1.39 -26.12 -20.44
C ALA A 40 -1.33 -26.92 -21.75
N ARG A 41 -1.90 -28.12 -21.81
CA ARG A 41 -2.02 -28.91 -23.05
C ARG A 41 -2.87 -28.19 -24.09
N ASN A 42 -4.03 -27.65 -23.70
CA ASN A 42 -4.90 -26.92 -24.63
C ASN A 42 -4.21 -25.66 -25.17
N LYS A 43 -3.49 -24.92 -24.33
CA LYS A 43 -2.70 -23.76 -24.76
C LYS A 43 -1.52 -24.15 -25.65
N ALA A 44 -0.82 -25.24 -25.35
CA ALA A 44 0.26 -25.76 -26.20
C ALA A 44 -0.22 -26.10 -27.61
N VAL A 45 -1.39 -26.76 -27.74
CA VAL A 45 -2.01 -27.06 -29.04
C VAL A 45 -2.35 -25.76 -29.77
N LEU A 46 -2.96 -24.80 -29.08
CA LEU A 46 -3.33 -23.52 -29.67
C LEU A 46 -2.10 -22.74 -30.19
N TYR A 47 -1.02 -22.67 -29.42
CA TYR A 47 0.22 -22.02 -29.84
C TYR A 47 0.87 -22.75 -31.02
N THR A 48 0.90 -24.09 -31.00
CA THR A 48 1.43 -24.88 -32.11
C THR A 48 0.64 -24.61 -33.40
N ALA A 49 -0.69 -24.59 -33.32
CA ALA A 49 -1.56 -24.26 -34.44
C ALA A 49 -1.34 -22.83 -34.95
N PHE A 50 -1.12 -21.86 -34.06
CA PHE A 50 -0.82 -20.48 -34.43
C PHE A 50 0.53 -20.36 -35.17
N PHE A 51 1.58 -21.03 -34.71
CA PHE A 51 2.86 -21.02 -35.41
C PHE A 51 2.77 -21.65 -36.80
N TRP A 52 2.02 -22.75 -36.94
CA TRP A 52 1.75 -23.33 -38.26
C TRP A 52 0.91 -22.43 -39.15
N LEU A 53 -0.03 -21.67 -38.60
CA LEU A 53 -0.78 -20.67 -39.34
C LEU A 53 0.13 -19.55 -39.88
N CYS A 54 1.07 -19.07 -39.08
CA CYS A 54 2.09 -18.10 -39.51
C CYS A 54 3.01 -18.68 -40.60
N ASP A 55 3.36 -19.96 -40.49
CA ASP A 55 4.17 -20.67 -41.47
C ASP A 55 3.41 -20.85 -42.81
N LEU A 56 2.13 -21.22 -42.76
CA LEU A 56 1.24 -21.27 -43.93
C LEU A 56 1.06 -19.89 -44.59
N PHE A 57 1.00 -18.83 -43.79
CA PHE A 57 1.01 -17.47 -44.30
C PHE A 57 2.33 -17.16 -45.03
N GLY A 58 3.48 -17.55 -44.47
CA GLY A 58 4.77 -17.48 -45.16
C GLY A 58 4.79 -18.23 -46.50
N MET A 59 4.24 -19.44 -46.53
CA MET A 59 4.15 -20.24 -47.76
C MET A 59 3.26 -19.63 -48.84
N SER A 60 2.24 -18.87 -48.44
CA SER A 60 1.39 -18.15 -49.39
C SER A 60 2.18 -17.11 -50.22
N PHE A 61 3.34 -16.64 -49.74
CA PHE A 61 4.23 -15.79 -50.52
C PHE A 61 4.98 -16.58 -51.59
N ILE A 62 5.47 -17.77 -51.26
CA ILE A 62 6.24 -18.64 -52.14
C ILE A 62 5.38 -19.20 -53.28
N ILE A 63 4.12 -19.54 -52.99
CA ILE A 63 3.15 -20.07 -53.97
C ILE A 63 2.59 -18.95 -54.87
N ASP A 64 2.86 -17.69 -54.53
CA ASP A 64 2.36 -16.48 -55.21
C ASP A 64 0.83 -16.42 -55.37
N ASN A 65 0.10 -17.04 -54.45
CA ASN A 65 -1.37 -17.04 -54.46
C ASN A 65 -1.92 -15.93 -53.56
N ILE A 66 -2.52 -14.91 -54.20
CA ILE A 66 -3.05 -13.74 -53.49
C ILE A 66 -4.23 -14.08 -52.57
N ALA A 67 -5.08 -15.04 -52.96
CA ALA A 67 -6.22 -15.46 -52.12
C ALA A 67 -5.73 -16.17 -50.85
N CYS A 68 -4.69 -16.99 -50.95
CA CYS A 68 -4.05 -17.62 -49.79
C CYS A 68 -3.39 -16.60 -48.87
N ARG A 69 -2.74 -15.56 -49.42
CA ARG A 69 -2.16 -14.46 -48.63
C ARG A 69 -3.24 -13.77 -47.78
N PHE A 70 -4.38 -13.45 -48.38
CA PHE A 70 -5.48 -12.83 -47.63
C PHE A 70 -6.12 -13.79 -46.63
N ALA A 71 -6.41 -15.04 -47.01
CA ALA A 71 -7.07 -15.99 -46.12
C ALA A 71 -6.24 -16.29 -44.86
N PHE A 72 -4.95 -16.61 -45.03
CA PHE A 72 -4.07 -16.89 -43.89
C PHE A 72 -3.72 -15.62 -43.12
N GLY A 73 -3.49 -14.49 -43.80
CA GLY A 73 -3.18 -13.22 -43.15
C GLY A 73 -4.31 -12.68 -42.28
N ILE A 74 -5.56 -12.77 -42.75
CA ILE A 74 -6.75 -12.40 -41.97
C ILE A 74 -6.91 -13.33 -40.77
N MET A 75 -6.72 -14.65 -40.93
CA MET A 75 -6.75 -15.58 -39.80
C MET A 75 -5.67 -15.27 -38.75
N VAL A 76 -4.44 -14.95 -39.17
CA VAL A 76 -3.36 -14.53 -38.25
C VAL A 76 -3.76 -13.28 -37.49
N MET A 77 -4.31 -12.27 -38.18
CA MET A 77 -4.83 -11.06 -37.55
C MET A 77 -5.92 -11.36 -36.52
N ILE A 78 -6.91 -12.20 -36.86
CA ILE A 78 -7.99 -12.57 -35.93
C ILE A 78 -7.41 -13.23 -34.68
N CYS A 79 -6.42 -14.11 -34.82
CA CYS A 79 -5.76 -14.75 -33.67
C CYS A 79 -5.04 -13.72 -32.78
N ILE A 80 -4.32 -12.77 -33.37
CA ILE A 80 -3.64 -11.70 -32.63
C ILE A 80 -4.64 -10.83 -31.86
N PHE A 81 -5.72 -10.37 -32.52
CA PHE A 81 -6.73 -9.55 -31.88
C PHE A 81 -7.55 -10.30 -30.81
N ALA A 82 -7.83 -11.59 -31.02
CA ALA A 82 -8.48 -12.42 -30.02
C ALA A 82 -7.61 -12.59 -28.76
N ASN A 83 -6.29 -12.78 -28.93
CA ASN A 83 -5.36 -12.83 -27.81
C ASN A 83 -5.30 -11.50 -27.05
N LEU A 84 -5.27 -10.37 -27.78
CA LEU A 84 -5.33 -9.02 -27.20
C LEU A 84 -6.62 -8.77 -26.43
N ALA A 85 -7.76 -9.30 -26.88
CA ALA A 85 -9.05 -9.11 -26.21
C ALA A 85 -9.17 -9.92 -24.90
N VAL A 86 -8.58 -11.12 -24.84
CA VAL A 86 -8.71 -12.04 -23.69
C VAL A 86 -7.73 -11.70 -22.56
N GLN A 87 -6.51 -11.25 -22.87
CA GLN A 87 -5.47 -11.03 -21.87
C GLN A 87 -5.78 -9.96 -20.79
N PRO A 88 -6.44 -8.83 -21.10
CA PRO A 88 -6.87 -7.86 -20.08
C PRO A 88 -7.88 -8.44 -19.09
N VAL A 89 -8.76 -9.34 -19.55
CA VAL A 89 -9.81 -9.99 -18.73
C VAL A 89 -9.20 -11.02 -17.78
N VAL A 90 -8.13 -11.70 -18.19
CA VAL A 90 -7.44 -12.75 -17.41
C VAL A 90 -6.44 -12.15 -16.39
N GLY A 91 -6.24 -10.83 -16.39
CA GLY A 91 -5.46 -10.13 -15.37
C GLY A 91 -3.95 -10.41 -15.46
N ALA A 92 -3.33 -10.05 -16.59
CA ALA A 92 -1.89 -10.16 -16.79
C ALA A 92 -1.09 -9.39 -15.71
N LYS A 93 -0.53 -10.11 -14.74
CA LYS A 93 0.38 -9.58 -13.71
C LYS A 93 1.82 -9.80 -14.16
N GLY A 94 2.49 -8.75 -14.64
CA GLY A 94 3.91 -8.79 -14.99
C GLY A 94 4.31 -7.72 -16.01
N PHE A 95 5.58 -7.30 -15.99
CA PHE A 95 6.12 -6.36 -16.98
C PHE A 95 6.24 -7.02 -18.37
N LEU A 96 6.69 -8.28 -18.42
CA LEU A 96 6.84 -9.07 -19.65
C LEU A 96 5.51 -9.30 -20.38
N SER A 97 4.42 -9.57 -19.64
CA SER A 97 3.10 -9.74 -20.25
C SER A 97 2.53 -8.43 -20.80
N LYS A 98 2.78 -7.31 -20.11
CA LYS A 98 2.45 -5.97 -20.62
C LYS A 98 3.23 -5.61 -21.88
N LEU A 99 4.51 -5.96 -21.96
CA LEU A 99 5.31 -5.79 -23.19
C LEU A 99 4.82 -6.70 -24.32
N GLY A 100 4.45 -7.94 -24.01
CA GLY A 100 3.85 -8.87 -24.98
C GLY A 100 2.57 -8.32 -25.60
N LEU A 101 1.68 -7.72 -24.79
CA LEU A 101 0.46 -7.04 -25.26
C LEU A 101 0.76 -5.90 -26.23
N ILE A 102 1.74 -5.06 -25.91
CA ILE A 102 2.14 -3.95 -26.80
C ILE A 102 2.73 -4.50 -28.09
N GLY A 103 3.54 -5.56 -28.00
CA GLY A 103 4.09 -6.27 -29.16
C GLY A 103 3.00 -6.85 -30.07
N ASP A 104 2.05 -7.59 -29.50
CA ASP A 104 0.91 -8.17 -30.24
C ASP A 104 0.08 -7.08 -30.92
N PHE A 105 -0.15 -5.94 -30.25
CA PHE A 105 -0.86 -4.80 -30.83
C PHE A 105 -0.11 -4.19 -32.02
N LEU A 106 1.20 -3.93 -31.88
CA LEU A 106 2.04 -3.40 -32.96
C LEU A 106 2.13 -4.38 -34.13
N CYS A 107 2.28 -5.68 -33.86
CA CYS A 107 2.24 -6.73 -34.87
C CYS A 107 0.89 -6.74 -35.60
N GLY A 108 -0.23 -6.68 -34.87
CA GLY A 108 -1.58 -6.61 -35.47
C GLY A 108 -1.76 -5.41 -36.39
N VAL A 109 -1.30 -4.22 -35.98
CA VAL A 109 -1.32 -3.01 -36.82
C VAL A 109 -0.38 -3.14 -38.03
N GLY A 110 0.82 -3.71 -37.86
CA GLY A 110 1.75 -3.95 -38.96
C GLY A 110 1.18 -4.90 -40.00
N PHE A 111 0.58 -6.02 -39.56
CA PHE A 111 -0.09 -6.99 -40.43
C PHE A 111 -1.30 -6.38 -41.16
N SER A 112 -2.09 -5.51 -40.50
CA SER A 112 -3.24 -4.87 -41.14
C SER A 112 -2.82 -3.93 -42.27
N ILE A 113 -1.81 -3.08 -42.03
CA ILE A 113 -1.25 -2.19 -43.06
C ILE A 113 -0.67 -2.99 -44.22
N TYR A 114 0.05 -4.07 -43.92
CA TYR A 114 0.66 -4.93 -44.92
C TYR A 114 -0.36 -5.62 -45.83
N LEU A 115 -1.44 -6.16 -45.27
CA LEU A 115 -2.52 -6.78 -46.06
C LEU A 115 -3.21 -5.77 -46.98
N ILE A 116 -3.39 -4.52 -46.52
CA ILE A 116 -3.94 -3.44 -47.35
C ILE A 116 -2.98 -3.14 -48.52
N TYR A 117 -1.68 -3.10 -48.27
CA TYR A 117 -0.67 -2.80 -49.29
C TYR A 117 -0.63 -3.82 -50.43
N ILE A 118 -0.92 -5.10 -50.15
CA ILE A 118 -0.91 -6.17 -51.16
C ILE A 118 -2.15 -6.14 -52.08
N ILE A 119 -3.22 -5.42 -51.73
CA ILE A 119 -4.44 -5.36 -52.55
C ILE A 119 -4.12 -4.77 -53.94
N PRO A 120 -4.28 -5.52 -55.05
CA PRO A 120 -3.85 -5.07 -56.37
C PRO A 120 -4.72 -3.93 -56.94
N ASN A 121 -6.01 -3.90 -56.57
CA ASN A 121 -6.94 -2.86 -56.99
C ASN A 121 -6.77 -1.58 -56.14
N LYS A 122 -6.40 -0.46 -56.80
CA LYS A 122 -6.13 0.83 -56.15
C LYS A 122 -7.37 1.47 -55.52
N ASP A 123 -8.54 1.36 -56.15
CA ASP A 123 -9.78 1.92 -55.65
C ASP A 123 -10.22 1.17 -54.38
N LEU A 124 -10.18 -0.17 -54.44
CA LEU A 124 -10.48 -1.03 -53.29
C LEU A 124 -9.50 -0.77 -52.13
N ARG A 125 -8.20 -0.63 -52.42
CA ARG A 125 -7.17 -0.33 -51.42
C ARG A 125 -7.46 0.98 -50.70
N THR A 126 -7.84 2.03 -51.43
CA THR A 126 -8.15 3.36 -50.87
C THR A 126 -9.34 3.30 -49.93
N VAL A 127 -10.41 2.59 -50.32
CA VAL A 127 -11.61 2.41 -49.48
C VAL A 127 -11.26 1.64 -48.19
N VAL A 128 -10.55 0.52 -48.30
CA VAL A 128 -10.17 -0.29 -47.13
C VAL A 128 -9.24 0.48 -46.20
N LEU A 129 -8.28 1.24 -46.75
CA LEU A 129 -7.38 2.08 -45.97
C LEU A 129 -8.16 3.13 -45.16
N ALA A 130 -9.15 3.80 -45.77
CA ALA A 130 -9.99 4.78 -45.10
C ALA A 130 -10.80 4.16 -43.95
N ILE A 131 -11.38 2.98 -44.16
CA ILE A 131 -12.12 2.25 -43.12
C ILE A 131 -11.21 1.90 -41.94
N VAL A 132 -10.04 1.32 -42.20
CA VAL A 132 -9.10 0.89 -41.15
C VAL A 132 -8.55 2.09 -40.39
N ALA A 133 -8.24 3.20 -41.08
CA ALA A 133 -7.83 4.44 -40.44
C ALA A 133 -8.92 5.02 -39.52
N ALA A 134 -10.19 4.99 -39.97
CA ALA A 134 -11.33 5.44 -39.16
C ALA A 134 -11.52 4.58 -37.90
N VAL A 135 -11.38 3.26 -38.01
CA VAL A 135 -11.47 2.34 -36.86
C VAL A 135 -10.36 2.61 -35.85
N TYR A 136 -9.09 2.68 -36.28
CA TYR A 136 -7.98 2.95 -35.36
C TYR A 136 -8.05 4.36 -34.76
N GLY A 137 -8.44 5.37 -35.55
CA GLY A 137 -8.68 6.73 -35.07
C GLY A 137 -9.76 6.76 -33.99
N GLY A 138 -10.91 6.12 -34.24
CA GLY A 138 -12.00 5.99 -33.27
C GLY A 138 -11.56 5.32 -31.97
N MET A 139 -10.82 4.21 -32.05
CA MET A 139 -10.28 3.54 -30.86
C MET A 139 -9.37 4.45 -30.03
N MET A 140 -8.44 5.17 -30.67
CA MET A 140 -7.53 6.08 -29.96
C MET A 140 -8.28 7.20 -29.23
N THR A 141 -9.35 7.73 -29.83
CA THR A 141 -10.18 8.76 -29.17
C THR A 141 -10.90 8.22 -27.93
N LEU A 142 -11.48 7.02 -28.00
CA LEU A 142 -12.15 6.38 -26.85
C LEU A 142 -11.17 6.12 -25.70
N VAL A 143 -9.97 5.62 -26.02
CA VAL A 143 -8.91 5.41 -25.02
C VAL A 143 -8.51 6.74 -24.35
N GLY A 144 -8.37 7.82 -25.13
CA GLY A 144 -8.06 9.15 -24.61
C GLY A 144 -9.12 9.70 -23.65
N VAL A 145 -10.41 9.55 -23.99
CA VAL A 145 -11.53 9.95 -23.12
C VAL A 145 -11.56 9.11 -21.85
N ALA A 146 -11.46 7.78 -21.97
CA ALA A 146 -11.46 6.87 -20.83
C ALA A 146 -10.28 7.16 -19.87
N TRP A 147 -9.10 7.47 -20.40
CA TRP A 147 -7.94 7.87 -19.62
C TRP A 147 -8.19 9.17 -18.85
N THR A 148 -8.75 10.19 -19.51
CA THR A 148 -9.06 11.49 -18.89
C THR A 148 -10.07 11.35 -17.74
N ILE A 149 -11.13 10.55 -17.92
CA ILE A 149 -12.11 10.26 -16.86
C ILE A 149 -11.42 9.57 -15.67
N LYS A 150 -10.64 8.52 -15.94
CA LYS A 150 -9.94 7.78 -14.89
C LYS A 150 -8.96 8.66 -14.12
N LYS A 151 -8.27 9.56 -14.82
CA LYS A 151 -7.36 10.54 -14.20
C LYS A 151 -8.14 11.51 -13.31
N GLY A 152 -9.22 12.10 -13.81
CA GLY A 152 -10.08 13.00 -13.03
C GLY A 152 -10.65 12.34 -11.76
N ASP A 153 -11.08 11.08 -11.83
CA ASP A 153 -11.56 10.34 -10.67
C ASP A 153 -10.45 10.05 -9.64
N LYS A 154 -9.23 9.78 -10.12
CA LYS A 154 -8.08 9.57 -9.24
C LYS A 154 -7.71 10.86 -8.53
N ASP A 155 -7.58 11.95 -9.27
CA ASP A 155 -7.21 13.26 -8.74
C ASP A 155 -8.24 13.73 -7.70
N ARG A 156 -9.55 13.57 -7.99
CA ARG A 156 -10.63 13.87 -7.04
C ARG A 156 -10.56 13.05 -5.74
N LYS A 157 -10.19 11.76 -5.83
CA LYS A 157 -10.04 10.91 -4.64
C LYS A 157 -8.84 11.33 -3.80
N GLU A 158 -7.73 11.70 -4.44
CA GLU A 158 -6.55 12.19 -3.74
C GLU A 158 -6.84 13.52 -3.03
N ASP A 159 -7.57 14.43 -3.67
CA ASP A 159 -7.98 15.71 -3.06
C ASP A 159 -8.93 15.52 -1.87
N LEU A 160 -9.92 14.62 -1.99
CA LEU A 160 -10.81 14.29 -0.87
C LEU A 160 -10.05 13.65 0.30
N GLN A 161 -9.06 12.79 0.02
CA GLN A 161 -8.21 12.21 1.06
C GLN A 161 -7.33 13.26 1.74
N ARG A 162 -6.80 14.23 0.98
CA ARG A 162 -6.03 15.34 1.55
C ARG A 162 -6.89 16.19 2.48
N LEU A 163 -8.07 16.62 2.02
CA LEU A 163 -9.01 17.41 2.83
C LEU A 163 -9.44 16.68 4.11
N GLU A 164 -9.73 15.38 4.02
CA GLU A 164 -10.13 14.59 5.19
C GLU A 164 -8.97 14.42 6.18
N ASN A 165 -7.73 14.27 5.68
CA ASN A 165 -6.55 14.22 6.54
C ASN A 165 -6.26 15.57 7.22
N GLU A 166 -6.39 16.67 6.48
CA GLU A 166 -6.27 18.03 7.02
C GLU A 166 -7.32 18.30 8.09
N ARG A 167 -8.59 17.91 7.86
CA ARG A 167 -9.67 18.03 8.84
C ARG A 167 -9.37 17.25 10.13
N LYS A 168 -8.89 16.01 10.01
CA LYS A 168 -8.49 15.18 11.16
C LYS A 168 -7.32 15.78 11.92
N GLU A 169 -6.36 16.36 11.20
CA GLU A 169 -5.21 17.04 11.79
C GLU A 169 -5.63 18.28 12.59
N GLU A 170 -6.52 19.11 12.04
CA GLU A 170 -7.08 20.29 12.70
C GLU A 170 -7.89 19.90 13.95
N GLU A 171 -8.73 18.87 13.84
CA GLU A 171 -9.47 18.32 14.98
C GLU A 171 -8.51 17.82 16.07
N ARG A 172 -7.44 17.10 15.70
CA ARG A 172 -6.42 16.64 16.65
C ARG A 172 -5.71 17.80 17.35
N ILE A 173 -5.28 18.82 16.61
CA ILE A 173 -4.60 19.99 17.20
C ILE A 173 -5.52 20.70 18.19
N LYS A 174 -6.83 20.79 17.90
CA LYS A 174 -7.82 21.42 18.76
C LYS A 174 -8.01 20.69 20.10
N TYR A 175 -7.89 19.36 20.12
CA TYR A 175 -8.07 18.55 21.32
C TYR A 175 -6.77 18.12 21.99
N SER A 176 -5.60 18.46 21.42
CA SER A 176 -4.31 18.09 21.99
C SER A 176 -4.05 18.83 23.32
N PRO A 177 -3.89 18.12 24.44
CA PRO A 177 -3.73 18.75 25.75
C PRO A 177 -2.33 19.33 25.93
N VAL A 178 -2.28 20.56 26.45
CA VAL A 178 -1.03 21.19 26.87
C VAL A 178 -1.11 21.44 28.37
N PHE A 179 -0.16 20.87 29.10
CA PHE A 179 -0.03 21.02 30.54
C PHE A 179 1.41 21.31 30.92
N SER A 180 1.60 21.94 32.08
CA SER A 180 2.91 22.39 32.57
C SER A 180 3.09 22.03 34.04
N VAL A 181 4.30 21.66 34.44
CA VAL A 181 4.63 21.45 35.86
C VAL A 181 4.80 22.81 36.54
N VAL A 182 4.19 22.99 37.71
CA VAL A 182 4.21 24.25 38.47
C VAL A 182 4.72 24.02 39.89
N GLU A 183 5.49 24.96 40.44
CA GLU A 183 6.13 24.74 41.75
C GLU A 183 5.20 24.99 42.96
N LYS A 184 4.40 26.07 42.98
CA LYS A 184 3.64 26.45 44.20
C LYS A 184 2.29 27.15 44.00
N ASN A 185 1.88 27.50 42.77
CA ASN A 185 0.80 28.49 42.55
C ASN A 185 -0.56 27.94 42.10
N ALA A 186 -0.78 26.62 41.98
CA ALA A 186 -2.09 26.14 41.55
C ALA A 186 -3.16 26.29 42.67
N ASP A 187 -4.41 26.56 42.31
CA ASP A 187 -5.52 26.67 43.27
C ASP A 187 -5.81 25.30 43.91
N PRO A 188 -5.70 25.10 45.24
CA PRO A 188 -5.94 23.81 45.88
C PRO A 188 -7.38 23.29 45.72
N GLN A 189 -8.36 24.15 45.41
CA GLN A 189 -9.75 23.74 45.18
C GLN A 189 -10.01 23.23 43.75
N LYS A 190 -9.07 23.48 42.82
CA LYS A 190 -9.18 23.11 41.40
C LYS A 190 -8.10 22.10 41.00
N ARG A 191 -7.89 21.08 41.83
CA ARG A 191 -6.90 20.03 41.58
C ARG A 191 -7.50 18.65 41.76
N ILE A 192 -7.16 17.76 40.84
CA ILE A 192 -7.42 16.32 40.97
C ILE A 192 -6.18 15.66 41.56
N LEU A 193 -6.36 14.85 42.60
CA LEU A 193 -5.27 14.13 43.25
C LEU A 193 -5.15 12.74 42.63
N ILE A 194 -3.98 12.43 42.06
CA ILE A 194 -3.68 11.14 41.46
C ILE A 194 -2.61 10.46 42.31
N ASN A 195 -3.02 9.44 43.06
CA ASN A 195 -2.13 8.66 43.90
C ASN A 195 -1.47 7.55 43.09
N LEU A 196 -0.16 7.64 42.88
CA LEU A 196 0.63 6.63 42.16
C LEU A 196 0.65 5.28 42.88
N SER A 197 0.40 5.20 44.19
CA SER A 197 0.28 3.94 44.93
C SER A 197 -0.84 3.04 44.39
N THR A 198 -1.86 3.65 43.76
CA THR A 198 -3.02 2.93 43.21
C THR A 198 -2.79 2.41 41.79
N VAL A 199 -1.70 2.84 41.13
CA VAL A 199 -1.35 2.46 39.76
C VAL A 199 -1.00 0.97 39.71
N GLU A 200 -1.47 0.28 38.67
CA GLU A 200 -1.28 -1.16 38.54
C GLU A 200 0.21 -1.52 38.46
N ASN A 201 0.63 -2.55 39.20
CA ASN A 201 2.01 -3.06 39.21
C ASN A 201 3.10 -2.07 39.67
N ILE A 202 2.72 -0.95 40.30
CA ILE A 202 3.69 0.06 40.77
C ILE A 202 4.69 -0.50 41.79
N ASN A 203 4.27 -1.52 42.55
CA ASN A 203 5.09 -2.27 43.52
C ASN A 203 6.32 -2.97 42.91
N LYS A 204 6.43 -3.07 41.59
CA LYS A 204 7.63 -3.57 40.91
C LYS A 204 8.81 -2.59 40.96
N ILE A 205 8.51 -1.30 41.06
CA ILE A 205 9.52 -0.22 41.05
C ILE A 205 9.56 0.56 42.38
N THR A 206 8.57 0.34 43.25
CA THR A 206 8.49 0.98 44.56
C THR A 206 8.66 0.00 45.72
N THR A 207 8.98 0.52 46.91
CA THR A 207 9.09 -0.26 48.14
C THR A 207 8.50 0.49 49.33
N ASN A 208 7.84 -0.27 50.23
CA ASN A 208 7.29 0.23 51.50
C ASN A 208 8.30 0.18 52.66
N LYS A 209 9.53 -0.28 52.42
CA LYS A 209 10.58 -0.33 53.45
C LYS A 209 11.38 0.95 53.39
N LYS A 210 11.27 1.82 54.40
CA LYS A 210 12.14 2.98 54.60
C LYS A 210 13.59 2.52 54.74
N ASN A 211 14.28 2.43 53.61
CA ASN A 211 15.70 2.15 53.53
C ASN A 211 16.41 3.48 53.28
N LYS A 212 17.59 3.67 53.87
CA LYS A 212 18.36 4.91 53.75
C LYS A 212 18.74 5.27 52.31
N ASN A 213 18.57 4.38 51.34
CA ASN A 213 18.99 4.56 49.96
C ASN A 213 17.82 4.77 48.97
N ASN A 214 16.57 4.74 49.40
CA ASN A 214 15.44 4.92 48.50
C ASN A 214 15.22 6.40 48.15
N ILE A 215 14.52 6.65 47.05
CA ILE A 215 14.21 7.98 46.53
C ILE A 215 12.71 8.27 46.71
N GLU A 216 12.39 9.34 47.42
CA GLU A 216 11.01 9.81 47.62
C GLU A 216 10.58 10.71 46.45
N LEU A 217 9.32 10.64 46.03
CA LEU A 217 8.78 11.57 45.02
C LEU A 217 8.18 12.79 45.71
N TYR A 218 8.69 13.99 45.41
CA TYR A 218 7.99 15.20 45.83
C TYR A 218 6.70 15.37 45.02
N PRO A 219 5.56 15.74 45.64
CA PRO A 219 4.30 15.93 44.92
C PRO A 219 4.46 16.84 43.71
N VAL A 220 4.06 16.33 42.54
CA VAL A 220 4.20 17.01 41.26
C VAL A 220 2.90 17.72 40.92
N LEU A 221 2.92 19.04 40.96
CA LEU A 221 1.76 19.86 40.61
C LEU A 221 1.78 20.20 39.13
N ILE A 222 0.67 19.97 38.46
CA ILE A 222 0.55 20.15 37.01
C ILE A 222 -0.68 21.00 36.73
N GLU A 223 -0.49 22.06 35.97
CA GLU A 223 -1.56 22.91 35.48
C GLU A 223 -2.00 22.50 34.08
N ASN A 224 -3.30 22.60 33.80
CA ASN A 224 -3.83 22.49 32.46
C ASN A 224 -3.68 23.83 31.72
N SER A 225 -2.52 24.06 31.10
CA SER A 225 -2.23 25.28 30.35
C SER A 225 -3.17 25.49 29.15
N SER A 226 -3.67 24.42 28.54
CA SER A 226 -4.59 24.46 27.39
C SER A 226 -6.05 24.77 27.74
N LYS A 227 -6.46 24.59 29.00
CA LYS A 227 -7.84 24.76 29.47
C LYS A 227 -8.87 23.91 28.71
N ILE A 228 -8.45 22.80 28.13
CA ILE A 228 -9.33 21.80 27.51
C ILE A 228 -9.53 20.61 28.44
N GLU A 229 -10.51 19.77 28.13
CA GLU A 229 -10.73 18.53 28.89
C GLU A 229 -9.87 17.41 28.29
N PHE A 230 -9.26 16.59 29.15
CA PHE A 230 -8.50 15.41 28.76
C PHE A 230 -8.43 14.43 29.92
N TYR A 231 -8.00 13.21 29.64
CA TYR A 231 -7.87 12.15 30.64
C TYR A 231 -6.41 11.88 30.95
N VAL A 232 -6.08 11.68 32.22
CA VAL A 232 -4.83 11.02 32.64
C VAL A 232 -5.16 9.54 32.86
N TYR A 233 -4.49 8.66 32.13
CA TYR A 233 -4.81 7.22 32.14
C TYR A 233 -3.64 6.31 32.53
N GLY A 234 -2.45 6.88 32.72
CA GLY A 234 -1.28 6.11 33.12
C GLY A 234 0.00 6.91 33.16
N PHE A 235 1.07 6.20 33.47
CA PHE A 235 2.42 6.74 33.60
C PHE A 235 3.40 5.78 32.95
N LEU A 236 4.49 6.30 32.39
CA LEU A 236 5.62 5.51 31.95
C LEU A 236 6.75 5.68 32.95
N PHE A 237 7.35 4.56 33.34
CA PHE A 237 8.60 4.54 34.08
C PHE A 237 9.63 3.75 33.28
N ASP A 238 10.71 4.39 32.87
CA ASP A 238 11.73 3.84 31.97
C ASP A 238 11.15 3.19 30.69
N GLY A 239 10.09 3.78 30.16
CA GLY A 239 9.39 3.30 28.96
C GLY A 239 8.41 2.13 29.20
N VAL A 240 8.29 1.63 30.43
CA VAL A 240 7.28 0.63 30.80
C VAL A 240 5.99 1.34 31.20
N PHE A 241 4.87 0.94 30.63
CA PHE A 241 3.56 1.54 30.87
C PHE A 241 2.88 0.96 32.10
N TYR A 242 2.35 1.86 32.94
CA TYR A 242 1.61 1.54 34.15
C TYR A 242 0.25 2.26 34.12
N ALA A 243 -0.83 1.49 34.05
CA ALA A 243 -2.18 2.01 33.94
C ALA A 243 -2.72 2.48 35.31
N THR A 244 -3.48 3.58 35.30
CA THR A 244 -4.31 3.93 36.45
C THR A 244 -5.54 3.01 36.51
N GLN A 245 -6.09 2.78 37.70
CA GLN A 245 -7.31 1.97 37.87
C GLN A 245 -8.50 2.55 37.11
N GLU A 246 -8.59 3.88 37.06
CA GLU A 246 -9.59 4.63 36.32
C GLU A 246 -8.92 5.78 35.55
N LYS A 247 -9.56 6.24 34.47
CA LYS A 247 -9.13 7.44 33.76
C LYS A 247 -9.55 8.69 34.54
N TYR A 248 -8.60 9.53 34.91
CA TYR A 248 -8.88 10.77 35.63
C TYR A 248 -9.20 11.90 34.64
N LEU A 249 -10.46 12.34 34.60
CA LEU A 249 -10.89 13.47 33.76
C LEU A 249 -10.42 14.80 34.35
N ILE A 250 -9.48 15.46 33.66
CA ILE A 250 -9.05 16.81 33.98
C ILE A 250 -10.00 17.81 33.32
N LYS A 251 -10.80 18.50 34.13
CA LYS A 251 -11.74 19.52 33.65
C LYS A 251 -11.04 20.78 33.18
N LYS A 252 -11.76 21.61 32.42
CA LYS A 252 -11.32 22.97 32.06
C LYS A 252 -10.97 23.76 33.32
N ASP A 253 -9.82 24.43 33.31
CA ASP A 253 -9.26 25.19 34.44
C ASP A 253 -8.87 24.37 35.69
N TYR A 254 -8.90 23.04 35.65
CA TYR A 254 -8.40 22.18 36.72
C TYR A 254 -6.97 21.74 36.41
N GLY A 255 -6.13 21.71 37.45
CA GLY A 255 -4.85 21.02 37.43
C GLY A 255 -4.95 19.62 38.03
N PHE A 256 -3.82 18.93 38.12
CA PHE A 256 -3.72 17.69 38.87
C PHE A 256 -2.40 17.61 39.63
N CYS A 257 -2.41 16.82 40.71
CA CYS A 257 -1.25 16.57 41.54
C CYS A 257 -0.96 15.07 41.51
N VAL A 258 0.26 14.72 41.18
CA VAL A 258 0.74 13.33 41.19
C VAL A 258 1.62 13.14 42.42
N TYR A 259 1.32 12.14 43.24
CA TYR A 259 2.02 11.90 44.51
C TYR A 259 2.05 10.40 44.87
N PHE A 260 2.92 10.04 45.82
CA PHE A 260 2.90 8.75 46.51
C PHE A 260 2.34 8.91 47.92
N ASP A 261 1.80 7.82 48.48
CA ASP A 261 1.60 7.76 49.94
C ASP A 261 2.95 7.86 50.67
N ASP A 262 2.94 8.44 51.88
CA ASP A 262 4.12 8.84 52.66
C ASP A 262 5.16 7.73 52.94
N ASP A 263 4.82 6.47 52.70
CA ASP A 263 5.70 5.31 52.94
C ASP A 263 6.24 4.66 51.66
N LEU A 264 5.85 5.16 50.47
CA LEU A 264 6.26 4.63 49.17
C LEU A 264 7.43 5.42 48.58
N SER A 265 8.48 4.71 48.20
CA SER A 265 9.69 5.28 47.60
C SER A 265 10.20 4.41 46.46
N PHE A 266 10.87 5.03 45.49
CA PHE A 266 11.55 4.31 44.41
C PHE A 266 12.84 3.66 44.93
N THR A 267 13.14 2.47 44.40
CA THR A 267 14.38 1.75 44.74
C THR A 267 15.61 2.33 44.03
N CYS A 268 15.41 2.98 42.89
CA CYS A 268 16.40 3.71 42.11
C CYS A 268 15.77 4.89 41.36
N GLU A 269 16.59 5.67 40.64
CA GLU A 269 16.07 6.75 39.79
C GLU A 269 15.38 6.15 38.55
N HIS A 270 14.20 6.69 38.21
CA HIS A 270 13.41 6.28 37.05
C HIS A 270 13.05 7.49 36.20
N LYS A 271 13.14 7.35 34.87
CA LYS A 271 12.58 8.35 33.95
C LYS A 271 11.07 8.23 33.94
N MET A 272 10.39 9.33 34.23
CA MET A 272 8.94 9.36 34.33
C MET A 272 8.33 10.09 33.14
N ALA A 273 7.24 9.58 32.58
CA ALA A 273 6.38 10.31 31.67
C ALA A 273 4.91 10.14 32.07
N ILE A 274 4.09 11.13 31.71
CA ILE A 274 2.64 11.10 31.96
C ILE A 274 1.94 10.72 30.67
N CYS A 275 1.03 9.75 30.74
CA CYS A 275 0.20 9.36 29.62
C CYS A 275 -1.18 10.01 29.73
N VAL A 276 -1.55 10.74 28.68
CA VAL A 276 -2.83 11.44 28.59
C VAL A 276 -3.57 11.06 27.33
N GLU A 277 -4.89 11.13 27.38
CA GLU A 277 -5.79 10.84 26.27
C GLU A 277 -6.70 12.04 26.05
N ASP A 278 -6.82 12.49 24.81
CA ASP A 278 -7.75 13.58 24.46
C ASP A 278 -9.21 13.09 24.38
N LEU A 279 -10.15 14.01 24.10
CA LEU A 279 -11.57 13.69 23.99
C LEU A 279 -11.95 12.86 22.74
N ILE A 280 -11.03 12.71 21.79
CA ILE A 280 -11.21 11.92 20.57
C ILE A 280 -10.32 10.67 20.57
N GLU A 281 -9.87 10.25 21.76
CA GLU A 281 -9.13 9.02 22.04
C GLU A 281 -7.69 8.95 21.48
N ASN A 282 -7.10 10.09 21.09
CA ASN A 282 -5.66 10.12 20.79
C ASN A 282 -4.87 10.07 22.09
N LYS A 283 -3.84 9.22 22.10
CA LYS A 283 -2.99 8.98 23.25
C LYS A 283 -1.66 9.69 23.09
N TYR A 284 -1.21 10.28 24.18
CA TYR A 284 0.01 11.06 24.21
C TYR A 284 0.84 10.75 25.45
N GLU A 285 2.14 10.99 25.35
CA GLU A 285 3.07 10.97 26.46
C GLU A 285 3.82 12.30 26.59
N ALA A 286 4.07 12.72 27.82
CA ALA A 286 4.97 13.84 28.12
C ALA A 286 6.01 13.40 29.16
N GLU A 287 7.27 13.34 28.74
CA GLU A 287 8.40 13.05 29.64
C GLU A 287 8.58 14.19 30.66
N LEU A 288 8.77 13.82 31.92
CA LEU A 288 8.99 14.74 33.03
C LEU A 288 10.49 14.91 33.27
N ASN A 289 10.90 16.16 33.50
CA ASN A 289 12.28 16.50 33.82
C ASN A 289 12.46 16.47 35.35
N GLY A 290 12.99 15.36 35.84
CA GLY A 290 13.29 15.14 37.25
C GLY A 290 14.74 15.49 37.62
N ILE A 291 14.95 15.94 38.85
CA ILE A 291 16.25 16.11 39.49
C ILE A 291 16.17 15.48 40.88
N VAL A 292 17.12 14.61 41.21
CA VAL A 292 17.23 14.01 42.55
C VAL A 292 18.13 14.85 43.44
N GLU A 293 17.56 15.46 44.48
CA GLU A 293 18.30 16.23 45.50
C GLU A 293 17.96 15.67 46.88
N ASN A 294 18.98 15.38 47.71
CA ASN A 294 18.80 14.84 49.06
C ASN A 294 17.89 13.60 49.16
N LYS A 295 17.91 12.74 48.12
CA LYS A 295 17.06 11.53 48.00
C LYS A 295 15.57 11.82 47.79
N THR A 296 15.25 13.02 47.33
CA THR A 296 13.91 13.38 46.87
C THR A 296 13.99 13.72 45.38
N LEU A 297 13.14 13.09 44.58
CA LEU A 297 12.95 13.39 43.17
C LEU A 297 12.02 14.60 43.05
N TYR A 298 12.57 15.71 42.55
CA TYR A 298 11.83 16.92 42.21
C TYR A 298 11.59 16.96 40.71
N ILE A 299 10.33 17.05 40.28
CA ILE A 299 10.01 17.34 38.88
C ILE A 299 9.92 18.85 38.70
N ARG A 300 10.76 19.40 37.81
CA ARG A 300 10.85 20.86 37.54
C ARG A 300 10.27 21.27 36.19
N GLY A 301 9.74 20.33 35.42
CA GLY A 301 9.19 20.61 34.09
C GLY A 301 8.79 19.34 33.35
N ASN A 302 8.27 19.54 32.14
CA ASN A 302 7.90 18.50 31.21
C ASN A 302 8.37 18.84 29.80
N LYS A 303 8.66 17.81 28.99
CA LYS A 303 8.96 17.95 27.57
C LYS A 303 7.68 18.11 26.77
N LYS A 304 7.83 18.43 25.48
CA LYS A 304 6.72 18.51 24.54
C LYS A 304 5.97 17.18 24.49
N LEU A 305 4.64 17.29 24.40
CA LEU A 305 3.72 16.19 24.21
C LEU A 305 4.06 15.41 22.93
N GLN A 306 4.11 14.08 23.01
CA GLN A 306 4.37 13.18 21.87
C GLN A 306 3.19 12.23 21.67
N LEU A 307 2.81 11.95 20.43
CA LEU A 307 1.73 11.02 20.11
C LEU A 307 2.22 9.57 20.30
N MET A 308 1.50 8.78 21.07
CA MET A 308 1.82 7.36 21.27
C MET A 308 1.25 6.53 20.10
N GLY A 309 2.12 5.80 19.40
CA GLY A 309 1.72 4.92 18.28
C GLY A 309 1.77 5.56 16.89
N ALA A 310 2.54 6.63 16.72
CA ALA A 310 2.97 7.13 15.39
C ALA A 310 4.04 6.22 14.77
#